data_AF-A0A2U1RJI9-F1
#
_entry.id   AF-A0A2U1RJI9-F1
#
_cell.length_a   1.000
_cell.length_b   1.000
_cell.length_c   1.000
_cell.angle_alpha   90.00
_cell.angle_beta   90.00
_cell.angle_gamma   90.00
#
_symmetry.space_group_name_H-M   'P 1'
#
loop_
_entity.id
_entity.type
_entity.pdbx_description
1 polymer ?
#
loop_
_entity_poly.entity_id
_entity_poly.type
_entity_poly.pdbx_seq_one_letter_code
_entity_poly.pdbx_strand_id
1 'polypeptide(L)' 'MRSLTAQLLEILYRDPNLRLAWKDALSDWILDGYASGHALSSLALLGYLRTAQPEVFWRLTDNPRVRDEVLSLLV' A
#
# COMPACT_ATOMS: atom_id res chain seq x y z
N MET A 1 4.18 16.49 -8.33
CA MET A 1 4.60 15.08 -8.19
C MET A 1 3.71 14.43 -7.14
N ARG A 2 3.01 13.34 -7.49
CA ARG A 2 2.12 12.62 -6.56
C ARG A 2 2.99 11.67 -5.74
N SER A 3 2.79 11.58 -4.42
CA SER A 3 3.62 10.70 -3.59
C SER A 3 3.39 9.23 -3.93
N LEU A 4 4.42 8.39 -3.85
CA LEU A 4 4.30 6.95 -4.10
C LEU A 4 3.21 6.32 -3.20
N THR A 5 3.14 6.71 -1.93
CA THR A 5 2.05 6.28 -1.02
C THR A 5 0.67 6.53 -1.62
N ALA A 6 0.42 7.72 -2.18
CA ALA A 6 -0.87 8.04 -2.79
C ALA A 6 -1.13 7.23 -4.07
N GLN A 7 -0.09 6.93 -4.86
CA GLN A 7 -0.19 6.07 -6.04
C GLN A 7 -0.53 4.62 -5.65
N LEU A 8 0.14 4.08 -4.62
CA LEU A 8 -0.12 2.74 -4.09
C LEU A 8 -1.55 2.63 -3.58
N LEU A 9 -2.00 3.56 -2.72
CA LEU A 9 -3.37 3.56 -2.22
C LEU A 9 -4.39 3.66 -3.37
N GLU A 10 -4.15 4.52 -4.37
CA GLU A 10 -5.06 4.60 -5.52
C GLU A 10 -5.18 3.26 -6.26
N ILE A 11 -4.07 2.57 -6.50
CA ILE A 11 -4.06 1.24 -7.14
C ILE A 11 -4.86 0.24 -6.30
N LEU A 12 -4.63 0.21 -4.99
CA LEU A 12 -5.29 -0.73 -4.07
C LEU A 12 -6.80 -0.49 -3.97
N TYR A 13 -7.23 0.74 -3.76
CA TYR A 13 -8.65 1.05 -3.61
C TYR A 13 -9.41 0.95 -4.93
N ARG A 14 -8.76 1.24 -6.07
CA ARG A 14 -9.37 1.08 -7.39
C ARG A 14 -9.34 -0.34 -7.94
N ASP A 15 -8.59 -1.27 -7.34
CA ASP A 15 -8.60 -2.66 -7.77
C ASP A 15 -9.97 -3.30 -7.47
N PRO A 16 -10.74 -3.70 -8.51
CA PRO A 16 -12.04 -4.34 -8.32
C PRO A 16 -11.92 -5.79 -7.80
N ASN A 17 -10.75 -6.41 -7.95
CA ASN A 17 -10.51 -7.78 -7.52
C ASN A 17 -9.98 -7.86 -6.07
N LEU A 18 -9.73 -6.70 -5.45
CA LEU A 18 -9.29 -6.66 -4.06
C LEU A 18 -10.50 -6.81 -3.14
N ARG A 19 -10.43 -7.79 -2.23
CA ARG A 19 -11.52 -8.10 -1.29
C ARG A 19 -11.84 -6.88 -0.43
N LEU A 20 -13.12 -6.59 -0.22
CA LEU A 20 -13.56 -5.46 0.60
C LEU A 20 -12.96 -5.50 2.01
N ALA A 21 -12.97 -6.67 2.65
CA ALA A 21 -12.40 -6.87 3.99
C ALA A 21 -10.91 -6.49 4.08
N TRP A 22 -10.16 -6.53 2.97
CA TRP A 22 -8.75 -6.13 2.96
C TRP A 22 -8.59 -4.62 2.89
N LYS A 23 -9.50 -3.93 2.17
CA LYS A 23 -9.58 -2.48 2.15
C LYS A 23 -10.01 -1.93 3.51
N ASP A 24 -10.93 -2.61 4.18
CA ASP A 24 -11.34 -2.24 5.54
C ASP A 24 -10.18 -2.41 6.53
N ALA A 25 -9.53 -3.57 6.55
CA ALA A 25 -8.36 -3.82 7.42
C ALA A 25 -7.19 -2.84 7.17
N LEU A 26 -6.97 -2.44 5.91
CA LEU A 26 -5.97 -1.43 5.57
C LEU A 26 -6.40 -0.04 6.09
N SER A 27 -7.68 0.30 5.96
CA SER A 27 -8.22 1.58 6.43
C SER A 27 -8.10 1.68 7.95
N ASP A 28 -8.47 0.62 8.67
CA ASP A 28 -8.33 0.54 10.13
C ASP A 28 -6.87 0.68 10.55
N TRP A 29 -5.95 -0.05 9.92
CA TRP A 29 -4.52 0.09 10.22
C TRP A 29 -3.98 1.51 9.97
N ILE A 30 -4.42 2.18 8.89
CA ILE A 30 -4.02 3.56 8.61
C ILE A 30 -4.58 4.51 9.67
N LEU A 31 -5.86 4.35 10.03
CA LEU A 31 -6.52 5.18 11.04
C LEU A 31 -5.86 4.98 12.41
N ASP A 32 -5.60 3.74 12.83
CA ASP A 32 -4.98 3.43 14.11
C ASP A 32 -3.54 3.93 14.20
N GLY A 33 -2.75 3.75 13.12
CA GLY A 33 -1.32 4.05 13.12
C GLY A 33 -0.96 5.51 12.79
N TYR A 34 -1.83 6.21 12.06
CA TYR A 34 -1.50 7.52 11.45
C TYR A 34 -2.54 8.61 11.71
N ALA A 35 -3.56 8.37 12.54
CA ALA A 35 -4.56 9.39 12.93
C ALA A 35 -3.95 10.66 13.54
N SER A 36 -2.76 10.58 14.16
CA SER A 36 -2.14 11.71 14.87
C SER A 36 -1.19 12.57 14.03
N GLY A 37 -1.40 12.67 12.72
CA GLY A 37 -0.70 13.63 11.85
C GLY A 37 0.68 13.17 11.35
N HIS A 38 1.03 11.90 11.54
CA HIS A 38 2.23 11.33 10.91
C HIS A 38 1.93 10.96 9.46
N ALA A 39 2.81 11.39 8.55
CA ALA A 39 2.68 11.03 7.14
C ALA A 39 2.88 9.52 6.96
N LEU A 40 1.93 8.88 6.26
CA LEU A 40 2.05 7.48 5.89
C LEU A 40 3.24 7.29 4.92
N SER A 41 4.29 6.65 5.42
CA SER A 41 5.46 6.31 4.61
C SER A 41 5.16 5.14 3.68
N SER A 42 5.65 5.22 2.44
CA SER A 42 5.52 4.13 1.46
C SER A 42 6.20 2.84 1.96
N LEU A 43 7.31 2.95 2.69
CA LEU A 43 7.97 1.80 3.31
C LEU A 43 7.11 1.14 4.38
N ALA A 44 6.44 1.93 5.22
CA ALA A 44 5.59 1.38 6.26
C ALA A 44 4.35 0.71 5.68
N LEU A 45 3.76 1.30 4.63
CA LEU A 45 2.67 0.69 3.87
C LEU A 45 3.11 -0.64 3.24
N LEU A 46 4.26 -0.67 2.56
CA LEU A 46 4.79 -1.90 1.95
C LEU A 46 5.12 -2.97 3.01
N GLY A 47 5.65 -2.58 4.17
CA GLY A 47 5.94 -3.48 5.29
C GLY A 47 4.67 -4.10 5.89
N TYR A 48 3.62 -3.30 6.07
CA TYR A 48 2.31 -3.80 6.48
C TYR A 48 1.76 -4.78 5.45
N LEU A 49 1.74 -4.41 4.16
CA LEU A 49 1.22 -5.26 3.10
C LEU A 49 1.99 -6.58 2.99
N ARG A 50 3.32 -6.55 3.10
CA ARG A 50 4.14 -7.78 3.09
C ARG A 50 3.78 -8.74 4.21
N THR A 51 3.37 -8.24 5.37
CA THR A 51 3.09 -9.03 6.58
C THR A 51 1.63 -9.47 6.65
N ALA A 52 0.70 -8.53 6.49
CA ALA A 52 -0.73 -8.76 6.69
C ALA A 52 -1.43 -9.21 5.39
N GLN A 53 -0.93 -8.81 4.23
CA GLN A 53 -1.60 -9.03 2.94
C GLN A 53 -0.60 -9.36 1.81
N PRO A 54 0.19 -10.46 1.93
CA PRO A 54 1.32 -10.73 1.04
C PRO A 54 0.92 -10.87 -0.43
N GLU A 55 -0.28 -11.37 -0.74
CA GLU A 55 -0.78 -11.44 -2.12
C GLU A 55 -0.92 -10.05 -2.75
N VAL A 56 -1.34 -9.04 -1.98
CA VAL A 56 -1.42 -7.65 -2.44
C VAL A 56 -0.05 -7.09 -2.69
N PHE A 57 0.87 -7.33 -1.75
CA PHE A 57 2.25 -6.90 -1.87
C PHE A 57 2.87 -7.43 -3.17
N TRP A 58 2.70 -8.72 -3.47
CA TRP A 58 3.19 -9.32 -4.72
C TRP A 58 2.58 -8.68 -5.96
N ARG A 59 1.28 -8.41 -5.95
CA ARG A 59 0.60 -7.72 -7.07
C ARG A 59 1.11 -6.30 -7.28
N LEU A 60 1.49 -5.58 -6.22
CA LEU A 60 2.12 -4.27 -6.32
C LEU A 60 3.53 -4.35 -6.90
N THR A 61 4.33 -5.34 -6.49
CA THR A 61 5.69 -5.55 -7.04
C THR A 61 5.70 -5.98 -8.50
N ASP A 62 4.58 -6.54 -9.00
CA ASP A 62 4.40 -6.91 -10.40
C ASP A 62 3.72 -5.80 -11.22
N ASN A 63 3.14 -4.79 -10.57
CA ASN A 63 2.41 -3.73 -11.26
C ASN A 63 3.37 -2.77 -11.99
N PRO A 64 3.34 -2.70 -13.33
CA PRO A 64 4.33 -1.94 -14.11
C PRO A 64 4.28 -0.42 -13.86
N ARG A 65 3.22 0.09 -13.24
CA ARG A 65 3.10 1.54 -12.92
C ARG A 65 3.93 1.95 -11.71
N VAL A 66 4.16 1.04 -10.77
CA VAL A 66 4.80 1.34 -9.49
C VAL A 66 5.95 0.39 -9.16
N ARG A 67 6.17 -0.65 -9.98
CA ARG A 67 7.18 -1.68 -9.77
C ARG A 67 8.56 -1.11 -9.51
N ASP A 68 9.07 -0.26 -10.40
CA ASP A 68 10.43 0.29 -10.27
C ASP A 68 10.58 1.13 -9.00
N GLU A 69 9.59 1.96 -8.67
CA GLU A 69 9.59 2.77 -7.44
C GLU A 69 9.50 1.89 -6.18
N VAL A 70 8.66 0.85 -6.20
CA VAL A 70 8.51 -0.11 -5.09
C VAL A 70 9.79 -0.92 -4.88
N LEU A 71 10.39 -1.45 -5.96
CA LEU A 71 11.63 -2.21 -5.87
C LEU A 71 12.80 -1.35 -5.40
N SER A 72 12.87 -0.09 -5.85
CA SER A 72 13.88 0.88 -5.38
C SER A 72 13.82 1.13 -3.87
N LEU A 73 12.63 1.08 -3.26
CA LEU A 73 12.47 1.20 -1.80
C LEU A 73 12.80 -0.08 -1.03
N LEU A 74 12.88 -1.23 -1.69
CA LEU A 74 13.09 -2.53 -1.04
C LEU A 74 14.56 -3.00 -1.07
N VAL A 75 15.44 -2.25 -1.76
CA VAL A 75 16.89 -2.45 -1.86
C VAL A 75 17.61 -1.65 -0.78
#